data_AF-A0A938GZG6-F1
#
_entry.id   AF-A0A938GZG6-F1
#
_cell.length_a   1.000
_cell.length_b   1.000
_cell.length_c   1.000
_cell.angle_alpha   90.00
_cell.angle_beta   90.00
_cell.angle_gamma   90.00
#
_symmetry.space_group_name_H-M   'P 1'
#
loop_
_entity.id
_entity.type
_entity.pdbx_description
1 polymer ?
#
loop_
_entity_poly.entity_id
_entity_poly.type
_entity_poly.pdbx_seq_one_letter_code
_entity_poly.pdbx_strand_id
1 'polypeptide(L)'
;MAQQEIYIRNETETEARGPFTAQQVADLAEAGQVTAETLVYDAATEQWAALSTQPELMALVFPEKKRLVLKAKEIKTLNKPDDNAKPITVTDMLDAAEGRTDDTKGKADPQVAMMRAAKIG
;
A
#
# COMPACT_ATOMS: atom_id res chain seq x y z
N MET A 1 31.85 -13.26 1.39
CA MET A 1 31.95 -11.79 1.31
C MET A 1 32.11 -11.31 2.73
N ALA A 2 33.22 -10.66 3.06
CA ALA A 2 33.58 -10.35 4.44
C ALA A 2 32.53 -9.41 5.07
N GLN A 3 31.94 -9.83 6.19
CA GLN A 3 31.12 -8.96 7.02
C GLN A 3 32.03 -7.84 7.56
N GLN A 4 31.89 -6.62 7.02
CA GLN A 4 32.55 -5.44 7.58
C GLN A 4 31.91 -5.16 8.95
N GLU A 5 32.74 -5.23 9.98
CA GLU A 5 32.39 -4.88 11.36
C GLU A 5 32.55 -3.36 11.52
N ILE A 6 31.43 -2.68 11.72
CA ILE A 6 31.36 -1.22 11.77
C ILE A 6 31.02 -0.79 13.19
N TYR A 7 31.85 0.06 13.77
CA TYR A 7 31.56 0.71 15.04
C TYR A 7 31.13 2.15 14.78
N ILE A 8 30.05 2.57 15.42
CA ILE A 8 29.50 3.92 15.28
C ILE A 8 29.43 4.60 16.64
N ARG A 9 29.61 5.91 16.67
CA ARG A 9 29.31 6.75 17.82
C ARG A 9 28.57 8.01 17.38
N ASN A 10 27.62 8.44 18.19
CA ASN A 10 26.96 9.71 17.97
C ASN A 10 27.82 10.86 18.50
N GLU A 11 27.65 12.07 18.00
CA GLU A 11 28.40 13.24 18.50
C GLU A 11 28.13 13.53 19.98
N THR A 12 26.94 13.16 20.47
CA THR A 12 26.53 13.34 21.87
C THR A 12 26.99 12.22 22.79
N GLU A 13 27.39 11.06 22.26
CA GLU A 13 27.72 9.86 23.03
C GLU A 13 29.20 9.50 22.85
N THR A 14 29.94 9.40 23.96
CA THR A 14 31.34 8.96 23.95
C THR A 14 31.50 7.45 23.83
N GLU A 15 30.42 6.69 23.99
CA GLU A 15 30.44 5.23 23.87
C GLU A 15 30.29 4.79 22.42
N ALA A 16 31.24 3.95 21.99
CA ALA A 16 31.18 3.27 20.71
C ALA A 16 30.14 2.14 20.79
N ARG A 17 29.24 2.10 19.81
CA ARG A 17 28.23 1.05 19.65
C ARG A 17 28.64 0.15 18.48
N GLY A 18 28.62 -1.16 18.69
CA GLY A 18 28.98 -2.15 17.67
C GLY A 18 29.44 -3.48 18.25
N PRO A 19 29.88 -4.44 17.41
CA PRO A 19 30.02 -4.32 15.96
C PRO A 19 28.68 -4.41 15.23
N PHE A 20 28.44 -3.50 14.29
CA PHE A 20 27.31 -3.54 13.37
C PHE A 20 27.76 -4.00 11.99
N THR A 21 26.86 -4.66 11.27
CA THR A 21 27.01 -4.90 9.83
C THR A 21 26.55 -3.66 9.05
N ALA A 22 26.98 -3.51 7.80
CA ALA A 22 26.55 -2.39 6.97
C ALA A 22 25.03 -2.29 6.80
N GLN A 23 24.32 -3.42 6.76
CA GLN A 23 22.85 -3.43 6.72
C GLN A 23 22.24 -2.88 8.02
N GLN A 24 22.77 -3.26 9.18
CA GLN A 24 22.29 -2.74 10.46
C GLN A 24 22.52 -1.23 10.58
N VAL A 25 23.63 -0.71 10.05
CA VAL A 25 23.87 0.74 10.00
C VAL A 25 22.87 1.44 9.08
N ALA A 26 22.51 0.82 7.93
CA ALA A 26 21.45 1.31 7.06
C ALA A 26 20.09 1.36 7.77
N ASP A 27 19.72 0.29 8.47
CA ASP A 27 18.46 0.22 9.23
C ASP A 27 18.40 1.29 10.34
N LEU A 28 19.53 1.53 11.04
CA LEU A 28 19.65 2.59 12.05
C LEU A 28 19.58 4.00 11.45
N ALA A 29 20.09 4.19 10.23
CA ALA A 29 19.97 5.43 9.49
C ALA A 29 18.53 5.68 9.02
N GLU A 30 17.81 4.64 8.59
CA GLU A 30 16.38 4.73 8.27
C GLU A 30 15.53 5.06 9.51
N ALA A 31 15.90 4.53 10.68
CA ALA A 31 15.29 4.86 11.96
C ALA A 31 15.64 6.27 12.48
N GLY A 32 16.53 7.00 11.81
CA GLY A 32 16.98 8.34 12.19
C GLY A 32 17.92 8.38 13.39
N GLN A 33 18.48 7.23 13.81
CA GLN A 33 19.46 7.14 14.89
C GLN A 33 20.91 7.39 14.43
N VAL A 34 21.14 7.29 13.12
CA VAL A 34 22.41 7.55 12.44
C VAL A 34 22.20 8.62 11.37
N THR A 35 23.08 9.61 11.33
CA THR A 35 23.09 10.70 10.36
C THR A 35 24.39 10.68 9.56
N ALA A 36 24.50 11.51 8.51
CA ALA A 36 25.75 11.64 7.75
C ALA A 36 26.94 12.20 8.57
N GLU A 37 26.64 12.79 9.74
CA GLU A 37 27.62 13.33 10.69
C GLU A 37 28.02 12.30 11.76
N THR A 38 27.31 11.18 11.87
CA THR A 38 27.67 10.09 12.78
C THR A 38 29.09 9.62 12.50
N LEU A 39 29.87 9.45 13.56
CA LEU A 39 31.26 9.06 13.49
C LEU A 39 31.35 7.55 13.40
N VAL A 40 32.04 7.07 12.38
CA VAL A 40 32.34 5.67 12.11
C VAL A 40 33.80 5.42 12.40
N TYR A 41 34.11 4.30 13.05
CA TYR A 41 35.48 3.87 13.26
C TYR A 41 36.08 3.32 11.96
N ASP A 42 37.17 3.91 11.51
CA ASP A 42 37.96 3.44 10.38
C ASP A 42 39.12 2.58 10.89
N ALA A 43 39.07 1.28 10.60
CA ALA A 43 40.10 0.33 11.00
C ALA A 43 41.44 0.52 10.26
N ALA A 44 41.46 1.19 9.10
CA ALA A 44 42.69 1.45 8.35
C ALA A 44 43.51 2.60 8.96
N THR A 45 42.84 3.60 9.53
CA THR A 45 43.47 4.79 10.12
C THR A 45 43.37 4.84 11.64
N GLU A 46 42.71 3.87 12.26
CA GLU A 46 42.40 3.80 13.70
C GLU A 46 41.76 5.10 14.24
N GLN A 47 40.95 5.75 13.40
CA GLN A 47 40.37 7.06 13.67
C GLN A 47 38.87 7.05 13.47
N TRP A 48 38.21 7.97 14.16
CA TRP A 48 36.78 8.23 13.98
C TRP A 48 36.60 9.22 12.85
N ALA A 49 35.98 8.77 11.77
CA ALA A 49 35.68 9.57 10.59
C ALA A 49 34.17 9.77 10.47
N ALA A 50 33.71 10.91 9.96
CA ALA A 50 32.29 11.09 9.72
C ALA A 50 31.82 10.16 8.60
N LEU A 51 30.59 9.66 8.67
CA LEU A 51 30.05 8.77 7.64
C LEU A 51 30.06 9.44 6.24
N SER A 52 29.93 10.77 6.20
CA SER A 52 30.07 11.60 4.99
C SER A 52 31.45 11.56 4.31
N THR A 53 32.52 11.22 5.03
CA THR A 53 33.87 11.10 4.42
C THR A 53 34.11 9.75 3.75
N GLN A 54 33.21 8.77 3.95
CA GLN A 54 33.29 7.45 3.34
C GLN A 54 32.13 7.26 2.32
N PRO A 55 32.33 7.62 1.04
CA PRO A 55 31.26 7.59 0.04
C PRO A 55 30.72 6.18 -0.22
N GLU A 56 31.55 5.14 -0.07
CA GLU A 56 31.12 3.74 -0.24
C GLU A 56 30.11 3.32 0.83
N LEU A 57 30.39 3.61 2.11
CA LEU A 57 29.44 3.35 3.20
C LEU A 57 28.21 4.25 3.09
N MET A 58 28.39 5.52 2.70
CA MET A 58 27.27 6.44 2.53
C MET A 58 26.28 5.97 1.46
N ALA A 59 26.77 5.43 0.33
CA ALA A 59 25.90 4.88 -0.72
C ALA A 59 25.15 3.61 -0.27
N LEU A 60 25.74 2.84 0.64
CA LEU A 60 25.15 1.62 1.19
C LEU A 60 24.12 1.91 2.29
N VAL A 61 24.41 2.89 3.15
CA VAL A 61 23.56 3.31 4.29
C VAL A 61 22.43 4.24 3.85
N PHE A 62 22.70 5.14 2.89
CA PHE A 62 21.75 6.09 2.33
C PHE A 62 21.60 5.87 0.81
N PRO A 63 20.99 4.76 0.36
CA PRO A 63 20.75 4.54 -1.06
C PRO A 63 19.84 5.65 -1.60
N GLU A 64 20.08 6.10 -2.83
CA GLU A 64 19.24 7.10 -3.49
C GLU A 64 17.80 6.58 -3.55
N LYS A 65 16.92 7.15 -2.71
CA LYS A 65 15.50 6.75 -2.62
C LYS A 65 14.82 7.06 -3.95
N LYS A 66 14.80 6.07 -4.84
CA LYS A 66 14.11 6.17 -6.13
C LYS A 66 12.61 6.17 -5.86
N ARG A 67 11.98 7.34 -6.05
CA ARG A 67 10.53 7.49 -5.93
C ARG A 67 9.84 6.57 -6.92
N LEU A 68 9.31 5.45 -6.44
CA LEU A 68 8.49 4.54 -7.23
C LEU A 68 7.12 5.18 -7.41
N VAL A 69 6.85 5.66 -8.62
CA VAL A 69 5.54 6.21 -8.98
C VAL A 69 4.70 5.09 -9.59
N LEU A 70 3.56 4.77 -8.98
CA LEU A 70 2.61 3.82 -9.57
C LEU A 70 2.02 4.46 -10.82
N LYS A 71 2.22 3.83 -11.97
CA LYS A 71 1.61 4.26 -13.23
C LYS A 71 0.11 3.97 -13.14
N ALA A 72 -0.72 5.00 -13.03
CA ALA A 72 -2.17 4.85 -13.02
C ALA A 72 -2.61 4.21 -14.34
N LYS A 73 -3.03 2.94 -14.28
CA LYS A 73 -3.63 2.24 -15.41
C LYS A 73 -5.13 2.47 -15.32
N GLU A 74 -5.73 2.97 -16.40
CA GLU A 74 -7.18 3.12 -16.47
C GLU A 74 -7.84 1.75 -16.31
N ILE A 75 -8.49 1.54 -15.17
CA ILE A 75 -9.32 0.37 -14.93
C ILE A 75 -10.67 0.65 -15.60
N LYS A 76 -10.95 -0.02 -16.72
CA LYS A 76 -12.29 0.01 -17.33
C LYS A 76 -13.25 -0.74 -16.41
N THR A 77 -13.90 -0.02 -15.49
CA THR A 77 -15.01 -0.56 -14.70
C THR A 77 -16.21 -0.73 -15.61
N LEU A 78 -16.78 -1.95 -15.63
CA LEU A 78 -18.01 -2.26 -16.37
C LEU A 78 -19.22 -1.53 -15.76
N ASN A 79 -19.18 -1.28 -14.46
CA ASN A 79 -20.20 -0.52 -13.75
C ASN A 79 -19.79 0.95 -13.72
N LYS A 80 -20.23 1.70 -14.73
CA LYS A 80 -20.22 3.16 -14.67
C LYS A 80 -21.58 3.62 -14.17
N PRO A 81 -21.66 4.48 -13.14
CA PRO A 81 -22.91 5.16 -12.83
C PRO A 81 -23.29 5.99 -14.05
N ASP A 82 -24.48 5.74 -14.60
CA ASP A 82 -25.05 6.57 -15.65
C ASP A 82 -25.69 7.78 -14.96
N ASP A 83 -25.17 8.98 -15.24
CA ASP A 83 -25.70 10.23 -14.68
C ASP A 83 -27.15 10.52 -15.14
N ASN A 84 -27.65 9.80 -16.15
CA ASN A 84 -29.04 9.86 -16.59
C ASN A 84 -29.92 8.70 -16.07
N ALA A 85 -29.41 7.84 -15.18
CA ALA A 85 -30.23 6.81 -14.57
C ALA A 85 -31.35 7.44 -13.75
N LYS A 86 -32.60 7.04 -14.03
CA LYS A 86 -33.76 7.50 -13.25
C LYS A 86 -33.58 7.11 -11.78
N PRO A 87 -33.88 8.00 -10.82
CA PRO A 87 -33.89 7.65 -9.41
C PRO A 87 -34.84 6.48 -9.17
N ILE A 88 -34.38 5.44 -8.48
CA ILE A 88 -35.21 4.31 -8.11
C ILE A 88 -36.22 4.74 -7.04
N THR A 89 -37.51 4.46 -7.26
CA THR A 89 -38.56 4.75 -6.29
C THR A 89 -38.82 3.55 -5.38
N VAL A 90 -39.49 3.76 -4.25
CA VAL A 90 -39.88 2.66 -3.35
C VAL A 90 -40.80 1.67 -4.06
N THR A 91 -41.67 2.14 -4.96
CA THR A 91 -42.53 1.29 -5.78
C THR A 91 -41.71 0.37 -6.68
N ASP A 92 -40.66 0.89 -7.32
CA ASP A 92 -39.76 0.08 -8.16
C ASP A 92 -39.04 -1.01 -7.34
N MET A 93 -38.69 -0.72 -6.07
CA MET A 93 -38.09 -1.72 -5.18
C MET A 93 -39.08 -2.83 -4.81
N LEU A 94 -40.33 -2.48 -4.54
CA LEU A 94 -41.39 -3.45 -4.23
C LEU A 94 -41.74 -4.29 -5.46
N ASP A 95 -41.87 -3.66 -6.63
CA ASP A 95 -42.11 -4.37 -7.89
C ASP A 95 -40.93 -5.28 -8.27
N ALA A 96 -39.69 -4.88 -7.99
CA ALA A 96 -38.53 -5.74 -8.17
C ALA A 96 -38.55 -6.97 -7.26
N ALA A 97 -38.90 -6.80 -5.98
CA ALA A 97 -39.05 -7.90 -5.03
C ALA A 97 -40.18 -8.86 -5.41
N GLU A 98 -41.27 -8.34 -5.99
CA GLU A 98 -42.41 -9.13 -6.46
C GLU A 98 -42.24 -9.67 -7.90
N GLY A 99 -41.11 -9.38 -8.57
CA GLY A 99 -40.85 -9.80 -9.95
C GLY A 99 -41.82 -9.17 -10.98
N ARG A 100 -42.26 -7.95 -10.72
CA ARG A 100 -43.17 -7.14 -11.55
C ARG A 100 -42.48 -5.91 -12.16
N THR A 101 -41.18 -5.98 -12.38
CA THR A 101 -40.45 -4.93 -13.11
C THR A 101 -40.85 -4.90 -14.59
N ASP A 102 -40.55 -3.82 -15.31
CA ASP A 102 -40.80 -3.73 -16.76
C ASP A 102 -40.24 -4.92 -17.55
N ASP A 103 -39.10 -5.47 -17.11
CA ASP A 103 -38.45 -6.62 -17.76
C ASP A 103 -39.12 -7.97 -17.45
N THR A 104 -39.86 -8.08 -16.35
CA THR A 104 -40.37 -9.35 -15.79
C THR A 104 -41.90 -9.44 -15.75
N LYS A 105 -42.58 -8.29 -15.78
CA LYS A 105 -44.03 -8.17 -15.80
C LYS A 105 -44.61 -8.87 -17.04
N GLY A 106 -45.44 -9.88 -16.80
CA GLY A 106 -46.07 -10.68 -17.86
C GLY A 106 -45.25 -11.89 -18.33
N LYS A 107 -44.03 -12.11 -17.81
CA LYS A 107 -43.26 -13.34 -18.02
C LYS A 107 -43.51 -14.41 -16.94
N ALA A 108 -44.46 -14.15 -16.04
CA ALA A 108 -44.89 -15.13 -15.05
C ALA A 108 -45.60 -16.31 -15.72
N ASP A 109 -45.45 -17.50 -15.14
CA ASP A 109 -46.07 -18.72 -15.67
C ASP A 109 -47.61 -18.58 -15.77
N PRO A 110 -48.20 -18.72 -16.97
CA PRO A 110 -49.65 -18.63 -17.18
C PRO A 110 -50.47 -19.60 -16.31
N GLN A 111 -49.90 -20.73 -15.90
CA GLN A 111 -50.57 -21.70 -15.02
C GLN A 111 -50.87 -21.09 -13.63
N VAL A 112 -50.02 -20.18 -13.15
CA VAL A 112 -50.22 -19.47 -11.88
C VAL A 112 -51.44 -18.55 -11.94
N ALA A 113 -51.66 -17.90 -13.08
CA ALA A 113 -52.85 -17.06 -13.29
C ALA A 113 -54.13 -17.90 -13.39
N MET A 114 -54.08 -19.04 -14.10
CA MET A 114 -55.23 -19.96 -14.21
C MET A 114 -55.63 -20.55 -12.86
N MET A 115 -54.67 -21.00 -12.05
CA MET A 115 -54.95 -21.51 -10.70
C MET A 115 -55.56 -20.46 -9.78
N ARG A 116 -55.13 -19.19 -9.88
CA ARG A 116 -55.72 -18.09 -9.10
C ARG A 116 -57.15 -17.78 -9.54
N ALA A 117 -57.41 -17.76 -10.84
CA ALA A 117 -58.75 -17.54 -11.38
C ALA A 117 -59.73 -18.66 -10.98
N ALA A 118 -59.30 -19.92 -11.07
CA ALA A 118 -60.08 -21.08 -10.67
C ALA A 118 -60.36 -21.16 -9.15
N LYS A 119 -59.61 -20.42 -8.32
CA LYS A 119 -59.82 -20.33 -6.87
C LYS A 119 -60.82 -19.24 -6.47
N ILE A 120 -61.08 -18.29 -7.36
CA ILE A 120 -61.97 -17.14 -7.14
C ILE A 120 -63.35 -17.35 -7.77
N GLY A 121 -63.44 -18.15 -8.85
CA GLY A 121 -64.71 -18.62 -9.44
C GLY A 121 -65.25 -19.86 -8.74
#